data_AF-A0A960EIU7-F1
#
_entry.id   AF-A0A960EIU7-F1
#
_cell.length_a   1.000
_cell.length_b   1.000
_cell.length_c   1.000
_cell.angle_alpha   90.00
_cell.angle_beta   90.00
_cell.angle_gamma   90.00
#
_symmetry.space_group_name_H-M   'P 1'
#
loop_
_entity.id
_entity.type
_entity.pdbx_description
1 polymer ?
#
loop_
_entity_poly.entity_id
_entity_poly.type
_entity_poly.pdbx_seq_one_letter_code
_entity_poly.pdbx_strand_id
1 'polypeptide(L)'
;MPGDAFHWYQPDALADGVAVDPRRPEFLMIEGDQVTGVMFVTAEEEPDPPPGSPIVRWHRHEWSAPVCLGIGELVVVGLPDADGSCPQGGTPRDRSPWMFHVWFEGDDPFSAEMHATHEH
;
A
#
# COMPACT_ATOMS: atom_id res chain seq x y z
N MET A 1 11.17 -12.09 2.42
CA MET A 1 10.54 -11.12 1.50
C MET A 1 10.42 -9.81 2.26
N PRO A 2 10.80 -8.67 1.67
CA PRO A 2 10.64 -7.37 2.31
C PRO A 2 9.16 -6.99 2.42
N GLY A 3 8.79 -6.24 3.46
CA GLY A 3 7.40 -5.96 3.84
C GLY A 3 7.28 -5.37 5.24
N ASP A 4 6.07 -5.02 5.65
CA ASP A 4 5.75 -4.78 7.07
C ASP A 4 5.27 -6.09 7.73
N ALA A 5 4.80 -6.02 8.98
CA ALA A 5 4.37 -7.21 9.73
C ALA A 5 3.19 -7.96 9.06
N PHE A 6 2.43 -7.29 8.19
CA PHE A 6 1.19 -7.78 7.61
C PHE A 6 1.20 -7.80 6.08
N HIS A 7 1.97 -6.92 5.42
CA HIS A 7 2.05 -6.80 3.97
C HIS A 7 3.40 -7.29 3.44
N TRP A 8 3.37 -8.38 2.67
CA TRP A 8 4.53 -8.98 2.04
C TRP A 8 4.49 -8.75 0.53
N TYR A 9 5.50 -8.07 -0.03
CA TYR A 9 5.43 -7.63 -1.42
C TYR A 9 6.27 -8.44 -2.41
N GLN A 10 5.81 -8.45 -3.67
CA GLN A 10 6.48 -9.04 -4.83
C GLN A 10 7.10 -7.90 -5.68
N PRO A 11 8.42 -7.68 -5.62
CA PRO A 11 9.04 -6.50 -6.24
C PRO A 11 8.78 -6.34 -7.74
N ASP A 12 8.72 -7.44 -8.49
CA ASP A 12 8.52 -7.35 -9.94
C ASP A 12 7.08 -6.98 -10.32
N ALA A 13 6.08 -7.33 -9.52
CA ALA A 13 4.69 -6.89 -9.72
C ALA A 13 4.57 -5.40 -9.38
N LEU A 14 5.14 -4.96 -8.26
CA LEU A 14 5.18 -3.54 -7.89
C LEU A 14 5.83 -2.64 -8.97
N ALA A 15 6.77 -3.18 -9.74
CA ALA A 15 7.53 -2.44 -10.74
C ALA A 15 6.97 -2.57 -12.17
N ASP A 16 5.97 -3.42 -12.43
CA ASP A 16 5.50 -3.66 -13.81
C ASP A 16 4.46 -2.64 -14.31
N GLY A 17 3.91 -1.83 -13.40
CA GLY A 17 2.97 -0.75 -13.72
C GLY A 17 1.59 -1.26 -14.16
N VAL A 18 1.28 -2.55 -13.96
CA VAL A 18 -0.01 -3.14 -14.29
C VAL A 18 -0.95 -3.00 -13.10
N ALA A 19 -1.91 -2.08 -13.19
CA ALA A 19 -2.91 -1.92 -12.15
C ALA A 19 -3.83 -3.16 -12.06
N VAL A 20 -3.90 -3.75 -10.87
CA VAL A 20 -4.90 -4.77 -10.48
C VAL A 20 -4.89 -6.03 -11.39
N ASP A 21 -3.73 -6.68 -11.60
CA ASP A 21 -3.68 -8.03 -12.21
C ASP A 21 -3.92 -9.13 -11.17
N PRO A 22 -5.11 -9.76 -11.12
CA PRO A 22 -5.44 -10.77 -10.10
C PRO A 22 -4.55 -12.02 -10.16
N ARG A 23 -3.76 -12.21 -11.22
CA ARG A 23 -2.81 -13.32 -11.35
C ARG A 23 -1.44 -13.00 -10.75
N ARG A 24 -1.16 -11.73 -10.48
CA ARG A 24 0.14 -11.22 -10.02
C ARG A 24 -0.06 -10.08 -9.01
N PRO A 25 -0.62 -10.36 -7.81
CA PRO A 25 -0.79 -9.33 -6.79
C PRO A 25 0.55 -8.77 -6.32
N GLU A 26 0.60 -7.47 -6.08
CA GLU A 26 1.78 -6.77 -5.59
C GLU A 26 2.08 -7.12 -4.14
N PHE A 27 1.05 -7.39 -3.33
CA PHE A 27 1.21 -7.81 -1.94
C PHE A 27 0.31 -8.97 -1.56
N LEU A 28 0.85 -9.80 -0.68
CA LEU A 28 0.09 -10.74 0.14
C LEU A 28 -0.15 -10.13 1.52
N MET A 29 -1.39 -10.20 1.99
CA MET A 29 -1.73 -9.90 3.38
C MET A 29 -1.66 -11.20 4.18
N ILE A 30 -0.83 -11.22 5.22
CA ILE A 30 -0.57 -12.42 6.03
C ILE A 30 -0.83 -12.12 7.49
N GLU A 31 -1.64 -12.95 8.13
CA GLU A 31 -1.86 -12.96 9.58
C GLU A 31 -1.46 -14.32 10.15
N GLY A 32 -0.45 -14.34 11.01
CA GLY A 32 0.14 -15.60 11.48
C GLY A 32 0.74 -16.40 10.33
N ASP A 33 0.19 -17.59 10.07
CA ASP A 33 0.57 -18.49 8.97
C ASP A 33 -0.45 -18.53 7.82
N GLN A 34 -1.46 -17.64 7.85
CA GLN A 34 -2.54 -17.61 6.88
C GLN A 34 -2.45 -16.41 5.94
N VAL A 35 -2.65 -16.64 4.65
CA VAL A 35 -2.88 -15.57 3.67
C VAL A 35 -4.34 -15.16 3.78
N THR A 36 -4.58 -13.93 4.22
CA THR A 36 -5.93 -13.39 4.49
C THR A 36 -6.46 -12.55 3.33
N GLY A 37 -5.58 -12.14 2.41
CA GLY A 37 -5.96 -11.47 1.18
C GLY A 37 -4.78 -10.99 0.36
N VAL A 38 -5.06 -10.09 -0.58
CA VAL A 38 -4.11 -9.47 -1.48
C VAL A 38 -4.31 -7.97 -1.55
N MET A 39 -3.24 -7.24 -1.85
CA MET A 39 -3.29 -5.81 -2.14
C MET A 39 -2.71 -5.54 -3.52
N PHE A 40 -3.33 -4.61 -4.24
CA PHE A 40 -2.82 -4.05 -5.48
C PHE A 40 -2.56 -2.56 -5.32
N VAL A 41 -1.71 -2.00 -6.18
CA VAL A 41 -1.46 -0.56 -6.25
C VAL A 41 -1.86 0.00 -7.60
N THR A 42 -2.29 1.26 -7.63
CA THR A 42 -2.55 1.98 -8.88
C THR A 42 -1.88 3.34 -8.88
N ALA A 43 -1.41 3.75 -10.05
CA ALA A 43 -0.91 5.10 -10.31
C ALA A 43 -2.04 6.11 -10.60
N GLU A 44 -3.29 5.65 -10.68
CA GLU A 44 -4.45 6.53 -10.83
C GLU A 44 -4.61 7.42 -9.60
N GLU A 45 -4.87 8.72 -9.81
CA GLU A 45 -5.01 9.68 -8.70
C GLU A 45 -6.29 9.47 -7.87
N GLU A 46 -7.32 8.87 -8.47
CA GLU A 46 -8.60 8.53 -7.83
C GLU A 46 -9.28 7.40 -8.62
N PRO A 47 -9.21 6.14 -8.15
CA PRO A 47 -9.84 5.01 -8.83
C PRO A 47 -11.35 5.00 -8.63
N ASP A 48 -12.07 4.40 -9.57
CA ASP A 48 -13.51 4.18 -9.41
C ASP A 48 -13.82 3.35 -8.15
N PRO A 49 -14.95 3.63 -7.45
CA PRO A 49 -15.36 2.86 -6.29
C PRO A 49 -15.38 1.36 -6.61
N PRO A 50 -14.89 0.51 -5.69
CA PRO A 50 -14.87 -0.91 -5.97
C PRO A 50 -16.31 -1.46 -5.97
N PRO A 51 -16.54 -2.67 -6.50
CA PRO A 51 -17.83 -3.34 -6.34
C PRO A 51 -18.24 -3.30 -4.86
N GLY A 52 -19.50 -3.00 -4.55
CA GLY A 52 -20.00 -2.68 -3.20
C GLY A 52 -20.01 -3.86 -2.20
N SER A 53 -18.91 -4.59 -2.12
CA SER A 53 -18.69 -5.76 -1.28
C SER A 53 -17.84 -5.36 -0.06
N PRO A 54 -18.12 -5.91 1.13
CA PRO A 54 -17.37 -5.57 2.34
C PRO A 54 -15.91 -6.04 2.30
N ILE A 55 -15.58 -7.00 1.43
CA ILE A 55 -14.25 -7.61 1.30
C ILE A 55 -13.35 -6.93 0.26
N VAL A 56 -13.74 -5.76 -0.27
CA VAL A 56 -12.90 -4.99 -1.20
C VAL A 56 -12.91 -3.52 -0.80
N ARG A 57 -11.74 -2.87 -0.84
CA ARG A 57 -11.66 -1.44 -0.53
C ARG A 57 -10.49 -0.76 -1.23
N TRP A 58 -10.75 0.43 -1.78
CA TRP A 58 -9.69 1.37 -2.11
C TRP A 58 -9.39 2.23 -0.87
N HIS A 59 -8.11 2.42 -0.59
CA HIS A 59 -7.65 3.40 0.40
C HIS A 59 -6.27 3.92 0.01
N ARG A 60 -5.82 4.98 0.67
CA ARG A 60 -4.44 5.46 0.60
C ARG A 60 -4.02 5.94 1.99
N HIS A 61 -2.73 5.89 2.27
CA HIS A 61 -2.19 6.52 3.46
C HIS A 61 -1.98 8.01 3.20
N GLU A 62 -2.30 8.82 4.20
CA GLU A 62 -2.02 10.24 4.24
C GLU A 62 -1.17 10.53 5.50
N TRP A 63 -0.11 11.30 5.33
CA TRP A 63 0.84 11.66 6.37
C TRP A 63 0.79 13.16 6.65
N SER A 64 0.92 13.55 7.92
CA SER A 64 0.96 14.96 8.33
C SER A 64 2.18 15.72 7.78
N ALA A 65 3.25 14.98 7.46
CA ALA A 65 4.48 15.48 6.86
C ALA A 65 5.00 14.46 5.82
N PRO A 66 5.80 14.89 4.83
CA PRO A 66 6.31 13.98 3.82
C PRO A 66 7.17 12.86 4.41
N VAL A 67 6.95 11.64 3.95
CA VAL A 67 7.81 10.48 4.18
C VAL A 67 8.54 10.12 2.88
N CYS A 68 9.64 9.39 2.97
CA CYS A 68 10.35 8.92 1.79
C CYS A 68 9.81 7.57 1.36
N LEU A 69 9.16 7.52 0.19
CA LEU A 69 8.64 6.28 -0.40
C LEU A 69 9.64 5.74 -1.43
N GLY A 70 9.99 4.47 -1.30
CA GLY A 70 10.76 3.71 -2.29
C GLY A 70 9.97 2.49 -2.74
N ILE A 71 10.44 1.82 -3.80
CA ILE A 71 9.89 0.56 -4.34
C ILE A 71 8.37 0.62 -4.59
N GLY A 72 7.98 0.87 -5.85
CA GLY A 72 6.56 1.03 -6.21
C GLY A 72 5.90 2.26 -5.58
N GLU A 73 6.71 3.23 -5.13
CA GLU A 73 6.26 4.43 -4.41
C GLU A 73 5.36 4.14 -3.20
N LEU A 74 5.48 2.96 -2.58
CA LEU A 74 4.63 2.57 -1.45
C LEU A 74 5.40 2.32 -0.16
N VAL A 75 6.61 1.75 -0.26
CA VAL A 75 7.35 1.32 0.92
C VAL A 75 8.06 2.51 1.55
N VAL A 76 7.76 2.80 2.82
CA VAL A 76 8.46 3.85 3.57
C VAL A 76 9.91 3.42 3.81
N VAL A 77 10.86 4.15 3.22
CA VAL A 77 12.31 3.91 3.34
C VAL A 77 13.00 4.89 4.29
N GLY A 78 12.27 5.88 4.81
CA GLY A 78 12.76 6.84 5.80
C GLY A 78 11.97 8.14 5.81
N LEU A 79 12.57 9.16 6.42
CA LEU A 79 12.07 10.54 6.41
C LEU A 79 12.98 11.41 5.51
N PRO A 80 12.45 12.47 4.90
CA PRO A 80 13.28 13.45 4.20
C PRO A 80 14.26 14.12 5.17
N ASP A 81 15.47 14.40 4.71
CA ASP A 81 16.42 15.22 5.47
C ASP A 81 16.06 16.73 5.43
N ALA A 82 16.91 17.56 6.04
CA ALA A 82 16.70 19.00 6.10
C ALA A 82 16.64 19.70 4.73
N ASP A 83 17.24 19.08 3.70
CA ASP A 83 17.24 19.57 2.33
C ASP A 83 16.10 18.95 1.49
N GLY A 84 15.25 18.12 2.11
CA GLY A 84 14.15 17.41 1.46
C GLY A 84 14.58 16.19 0.65
N SER A 85 15.81 15.71 0.83
CA SER A 85 16.34 14.54 0.12
C SER A 85 15.96 13.25 0.83
N CYS A 86 15.75 12.19 0.05
CA CYS A 86 15.34 10.89 0.57
C CYS A 86 16.46 9.84 0.51
N PRO A 87 16.56 8.96 1.53
CA PRO A 87 17.51 7.87 1.50
C PRO A 87 17.15 6.89 0.38
N GLN A 88 18.17 6.16 -0.12
CA GLN A 88 18.00 5.06 -1.08
C GLN A 88 17.29 5.47 -2.39
N GLY A 89 17.31 6.76 -2.73
CA GLY A 89 16.66 7.27 -3.94
C GLY A 89 15.13 7.27 -3.87
N GLY A 90 14.56 7.23 -2.66
CA GLY A 90 13.12 7.39 -2.48
C GLY A 90 12.61 8.77 -2.91
N THR A 91 11.29 8.90 -3.00
CA THR A 91 10.61 10.16 -3.33
C THR A 91 9.89 10.67 -2.09
N PRO A 92 10.07 11.96 -1.71
CA PRO A 92 9.30 12.54 -0.62
C PRO A 92 7.83 12.69 -1.04
N ARG A 93 6.92 12.09 -0.26
CA ARG A 93 5.47 12.11 -0.52
C ARG A 93 4.72 12.25 0.80
N ASP A 94 3.66 13.03 0.79
CA ASP A 94 2.69 13.19 1.89
C ASP A 94 1.52 12.20 1.81
N ARG A 95 1.46 11.39 0.74
CA ARG A 95 0.46 10.35 0.53
C ARG A 95 1.00 9.19 -0.30
N SER A 96 0.46 8.00 -0.08
CA SER A 96 0.76 6.83 -0.89
C SER A 96 -0.02 6.85 -2.21
N PRO A 97 0.36 6.02 -3.20
CA PRO A 97 -0.56 5.57 -4.24
C PRO A 97 -1.83 4.97 -3.64
N TRP A 98 -2.89 4.87 -4.45
CA TRP A 98 -4.09 4.15 -4.05
C TRP A 98 -3.82 2.65 -4.02
N MET A 99 -4.31 2.03 -2.96
CA MET A 99 -4.17 0.62 -2.66
C MET A 99 -5.54 -0.05 -2.69
N PHE A 100 -5.65 -1.11 -3.49
CA PHE A 100 -6.83 -1.96 -3.56
C PHE A 100 -6.65 -3.18 -2.68
N HIS A 101 -7.33 -3.22 -1.55
CA HIS A 101 -7.37 -4.39 -0.70
C HIS A 101 -8.50 -5.33 -1.09
N VAL A 102 -8.19 -6.63 -1.14
CA VAL A 102 -9.15 -7.72 -1.37
C VAL A 102 -8.92 -8.81 -0.33
N TRP A 103 -9.88 -9.02 0.55
CA TRP A 103 -9.82 -10.09 1.56
C TRP A 103 -10.53 -11.35 1.06
N PHE A 104 -10.06 -12.50 1.52
CA PHE A 104 -10.66 -13.79 1.14
C PHE A 104 -11.82 -14.19 2.06
N GLU A 105 -11.78 -13.81 3.34
CA GLU A 105 -12.80 -14.14 4.34
C GLU A 105 -12.96 -13.00 5.37
N GLY A 106 -14.15 -12.89 5.97
CA GLY A 106 -14.43 -12.01 7.13
C GLY A 106 -14.80 -10.56 6.81
N ASP A 107 -15.07 -9.80 7.88
CA ASP A 107 -15.18 -8.34 7.87
C ASP A 107 -13.80 -7.75 8.24
N ASP A 108 -13.32 -6.84 7.40
CA ASP A 108 -12.05 -6.10 7.42
C ASP A 108 -11.42 -5.86 8.82
N PRO A 109 -10.38 -6.63 9.23
CA PRO A 109 -9.68 -6.43 10.51
C PRO A 109 -8.87 -5.13 10.55
N PHE A 110 -8.63 -4.47 9.41
CA PHE A 110 -7.87 -3.22 9.29
C PHE A 110 -8.77 -2.01 9.06
N SER A 111 -10.10 -2.17 9.04
CA SER A 111 -11.05 -1.10 8.69
C SER A 111 -10.89 0.18 9.52
N ALA A 112 -10.43 0.06 10.76
CA ALA A 112 -10.17 1.17 11.65
C ALA A 112 -8.90 1.96 11.28
N GLU A 113 -7.89 1.30 10.72
CA GLU A 113 -6.61 1.92 10.33
C GLU A 113 -6.58 2.38 8.87
N MET A 114 -7.46 1.84 8.01
CA MET A 114 -7.55 2.19 6.58
C MET A 114 -7.74 3.67 6.26
N HIS A 115 -8.29 4.43 7.21
CA HIS A 115 -8.55 5.87 7.06
C HIS A 115 -7.78 6.70 8.09
N ALA A 116 -6.84 6.07 8.81
CA ALA A 116 -6.04 6.79 9.77
C ALA A 116 -5.07 7.72 9.04
N THR A 117 -5.09 8.99 9.41
CA THR A 117 -3.96 9.87 9.13
C THR A 117 -2.83 9.46 10.05
N HIS A 118 -1.66 9.23 9.49
CA HIS A 118 -0.48 8.85 10.27
C HIS A 118 0.27 10.13 10.67
N GLU A 119 0.47 10.32 11.99
CA GLU A 119 1.29 11.40 12.53
C GLU A 119 2.77 11.03 12.42
N HIS A 120 3.56 11.89 11.76
CA HIS A 120 5.03 11.89 11.79
C HIS A 120 5.56 13.24 12.24
#